data_AF-A0A957ENW3-F1
#
_entry.id   AF-A0A957ENW3-F1
#
_cell.length_a   1.000
_cell.length_b   1.000
_cell.length_c   1.000
_cell.angle_alpha   90.00
_cell.angle_beta   90.00
_cell.angle_gamma   90.00
#
_symmetry.space_group_name_H-M   'P 1'
#
loop_
_entity.id
_entity.type
_entity.pdbx_description
1 polymer ?
#
loop_
_entity_poly.entity_id
_entity_poly.type
_entity_poly.pdbx_seq_one_letter_code
_entity_poly.pdbx_strand_id
1 'polypeptide(L)' 'MYGSDLDWGVSQLVAQATSFRFDGSDLMPGEVGAGSFWEQISSYVAGSIDLDTAMQEIDASWPQ' A
#
# COMPACT_ATOMS: atom_id res chain seq x y z
N MET A 1 27.02 4.50 -3.30
CA MET A 1 27.56 3.25 -2.72
C MET A 1 26.40 2.55 -2.05
N TYR A 2 26.10 1.30 -2.40
CA TYR A 2 25.07 0.50 -1.72
C TYR A 2 25.63 0.03 -0.36
N GLY A 3 24.78 -0.02 0.66
CA GLY A 3 25.19 -0.31 2.05
C GLY A 3 25.56 -1.77 2.30
N SER A 4 25.11 -2.67 1.42
CA SER A 4 25.34 -4.11 1.49
C SER A 4 25.21 -4.78 0.11
N ASP A 5 25.66 -6.03 0.00
CA ASP A 5 25.45 -6.86 -1.19
C ASP A 5 23.97 -7.11 -1.48
N LEU A 6 23.12 -7.14 -0.44
CA LEU A 6 21.68 -7.25 -0.57
C LEU A 6 21.10 -6.03 -1.28
N ASP A 7 21.49 -4.82 -0.86
CA ASP A 7 21.03 -3.57 -1.47
C ASP A 7 21.43 -3.48 -2.95
N TRP A 8 22.65 -3.94 -3.27
CA TRP A 8 23.10 -4.05 -4.65
C TRP A 8 22.24 -5.06 -5.44
N GLY A 9 21.98 -6.24 -4.90
CA GLY A 9 21.13 -7.25 -5.54
C GLY A 9 19.71 -6.75 -5.82
N VAL A 10 19.09 -6.06 -4.86
CA VAL A 10 17.76 -5.45 -5.03
C VAL A 10 17.80 -4.37 -6.13
N SER A 11 18.84 -3.53 -6.16
CA SER A 11 18.96 -2.50 -7.22
C SER A 11 19.07 -3.10 -8.62
N GLN A 12 19.78 -4.22 -8.77
CA GLN A 12 19.92 -4.91 -10.05
C GLN A 12 18.60 -5.54 -10.51
N LEU A 13 17.84 -6.12 -9.57
CA LEU A 13 16.50 -6.64 -9.85
C LEU A 13 15.55 -5.56 -10.35
N VAL A 14 15.54 -4.39 -9.68
CA VAL A 14 14.71 -3.25 -10.10
C VAL A 14 15.16 -2.70 -11.45
N ALA A 15 16.47 -2.57 -11.68
CA ALA A 15 17.01 -2.03 -12.93
C ALA A 15 16.75 -2.92 -14.16
N GLN A 16 16.62 -4.23 -13.97
CA GLN A 16 16.40 -5.20 -15.05
C GLN A 16 14.93 -5.61 -15.22
N ALA A 17 14.03 -5.13 -14.34
CA ALA A 17 12.62 -5.46 -14.42
C ALA A 17 11.97 -4.88 -15.69
N THR A 18 11.24 -5.72 -16.44
CA THR A 18 10.43 -5.27 -17.58
C THR A 18 9.16 -4.56 -17.16
N SER A 19 8.72 -4.80 -15.93
CA SER A 19 7.57 -4.15 -15.31
C SER A 19 7.81 -4.00 -13.82
N PHE A 20 7.46 -2.84 -13.28
CA PHE A 20 7.42 -2.59 -11.85
C PHE A 20 5.98 -2.20 -11.47
N ARG A 21 5.46 -2.72 -10.35
CA ARG A 21 4.12 -2.38 -9.86
C ARG A 21 4.23 -1.84 -8.45
N PHE A 22 3.46 -0.78 -8.20
CA PHE A 22 3.18 -0.26 -6.88
C PHE A 22 1.77 -0.69 -6.48
N ASP A 23 1.53 -0.84 -5.19
CA ASP A 23 0.16 -0.98 -4.72
C ASP A 23 -0.57 0.37 -4.87
N GLY A 24 -1.88 0.33 -5.11
CA GLY A 24 -2.66 1.56 -5.25
C GLY A 24 -2.63 2.42 -3.98
N SER A 25 -2.51 1.80 -2.81
CA SER A 25 -2.42 2.49 -1.53
C SER A 25 -1.10 3.27 -1.39
N ASP A 26 -0.02 2.86 -2.08
CA ASP A 26 1.26 3.58 -2.07
C ASP A 26 1.16 4.99 -2.67
N LEU A 27 0.13 5.27 -3.47
CA LEU A 27 -0.12 6.58 -4.07
C LEU A 27 -1.03 7.49 -3.23
N MET A 28 -1.56 7.00 -2.11
CA MET A 28 -2.45 7.75 -1.24
C MET A 28 -1.64 8.54 -0.17
N PRO A 29 -2.25 9.53 0.51
CA PRO A 29 -1.65 10.14 1.70
C PRO A 29 -1.25 9.08 2.73
N GLY A 30 -0.18 9.31 3.49
CA GLY A 30 0.39 8.29 4.39
C GLY A 30 -0.62 7.75 5.40
N GLU A 31 -1.45 8.62 5.99
CA GLU A 31 -2.54 8.21 6.89
C GLU A 31 -3.61 7.32 6.24
N VAL A 32 -3.77 7.42 4.91
CA VAL A 32 -4.72 6.60 4.16
C VAL A 32 -4.04 5.33 3.67
N GLY A 33 -3.00 5.47 2.87
CA GLY A 33 -2.35 4.39 2.12
C GLY A 33 -1.64 3.35 2.98
N ALA A 34 -1.04 3.78 4.10
CA ALA A 34 -0.43 2.89 5.08
C ALA A 34 -1.31 2.69 6.34
N GLY A 35 -2.43 3.40 6.44
CA GLY A 35 -3.33 3.39 7.60
C GLY A 35 -4.70 2.85 7.25
N SER A 36 -5.68 3.75 7.11
CA SER A 36 -7.10 3.39 6.98
C SER A 36 -7.38 2.39 5.86
N PHE A 37 -6.68 2.50 4.72
CA PHE A 37 -6.85 1.55 3.62
C PHE A 37 -6.64 0.10 4.07
N TRP A 38 -5.51 -0.19 4.71
CA TRP A 38 -5.18 -1.55 5.13
C TRP A 38 -6.04 -2.04 6.29
N GLU A 39 -6.37 -1.16 7.25
CA GLU A 39 -7.24 -1.49 8.37
C GLU A 39 -8.63 -1.92 7.89
N GLN A 40 -9.22 -1.14 6.99
CA GLN A 40 -10.58 -1.37 6.52
C GLN A 40 -10.68 -2.54 5.54
N ILE A 41 -9.72 -2.69 4.63
CA ILE A 41 -9.65 -3.87 3.75
C ILE A 41 -9.44 -5.16 4.58
N SER A 42 -8.59 -5.11 5.61
CA SER A 42 -8.40 -6.27 6.50
C SER A 42 -9.69 -6.62 7.25
N SER A 43 -10.41 -5.62 7.74
CA SER A 43 -11.70 -5.79 8.44
C SER A 43 -12.78 -6.37 7.52
N TYR A 44 -12.83 -5.92 6.26
CA TYR A 44 -13.70 -6.48 5.23
C TYR A 44 -13.36 -7.95 4.94
N VAL A 45 -12.08 -8.28 4.73
CA VAL A 45 -11.63 -9.66 4.46
C VAL A 45 -11.89 -10.58 5.65
N ALA A 46 -11.77 -10.07 6.87
CA ALA A 46 -12.13 -10.79 8.10
C ALA A 46 -13.65 -10.97 8.29
N GLY A 47 -14.47 -10.29 7.48
CA GLY A 47 -15.93 -10.33 7.57
C GLY A 47 -16.52 -9.49 8.71
N SER A 48 -15.72 -8.60 9.31
CA SER A 48 -16.15 -7.72 10.40
C SER A 48 -17.05 -6.58 9.90
N ILE A 49 -16.84 -6.13 8.67
CA ILE A 49 -17.62 -5.08 7.99
C ILE A 49 -17.89 -5.47 6.54
N ASP A 50 -18.91 -4.88 5.93
CA ASP A 50 -19.15 -5.01 4.49
C ASP A 50 -18.23 -4.08 3.67
N LEU A 51 -18.20 -4.31 2.36
CA LEU A 51 -17.34 -3.56 1.45
C LEU A 51 -17.72 -2.07 1.38
N ASP A 52 -19.02 -1.75 1.43
CA ASP A 52 -19.49 -0.36 1.31
C ASP A 52 -19.05 0.47 2.52
N THR A 53 -19.12 -0.12 3.72
CA THR A 53 -18.63 0.46 4.97
C THR A 53 -17.12 0.69 4.88
N ALA A 54 -16.35 -0.32 4.46
CA ALA A 54 -14.91 -0.20 4.31
C ALA A 54 -14.52 0.95 3.35
N MET A 55 -15.21 1.06 2.20
CA MET A 55 -14.93 2.11 1.22
C MET A 55 -15.26 3.50 1.76
N GLN A 56 -16.38 3.66 2.46
CA GLN A 56 -16.77 4.94 3.05
C GLN A 56 -15.79 5.41 4.12
N GLU A 57 -15.31 4.50 4.97
CA GLU A 57 -14.35 4.85 6.03
C GLU A 57 -12.97 5.21 5.46
N ILE A 58 -12.53 4.53 4.39
CA ILE A 58 -11.31 4.91 3.67
C ILE A 58 -11.46 6.30 3.04
N ASP A 59 -12.57 6.57 2.34
CA ASP A 59 -12.81 7.86 1.69
C ASP A 59 -12.85 9.02 2.71
N ALA A 60 -13.51 8.80 3.86
CA ALA A 60 -13.60 9.78 4.94
C ALA A 60 -12.24 10.12 5.60
N SER A 61 -11.22 9.27 5.44
CA SER A 61 -9.90 9.47 6.05
C SER A 61 -8.96 10.37 5.25
N TRP A 62 -9.39 10.84 4.07
CA TRP A 62 -8.56 11.72 3.25
C TRP A 62 -8.36 13.10 3.91
N PRO A 63 -7.15 13.68 3.82
CA PRO A 63 -6.89 15.04 4.31
C PRO A 63 -7.70 16.08 3.50
N GLN A 64 -8.14 17.15 4.17
CA GLN A 64 -8.82 18.30 3.56
C GLN A 64 -7.84 19.42 3.16
#